data_AF-A0A396JRZ1-F1
#
_entry.id   AF-A0A396JRZ1-F1
#
_cell.length_a   1.000
_cell.length_b   1.000
_cell.length_c   1.000
_cell.angle_alpha   90.00
_cell.angle_beta   90.00
_cell.angle_gamma   90.00
#
_symmetry.space_group_name_H-M   'P 1'
#
loop_
_entity.id
_entity.type
_entity.pdbx_description
1 polymer ?
#
loop_
_entity_poly.entity_id
_entity_poly.type
_entity_poly.pdbx_seq_one_letter_code
_entity_poly.pdbx_strand_id
1 'polypeptide(L)'
;MGIVGFGSFKHLKLSEYPELKEFWYGQLEHNAFKSLKHLVVHKCGFLSDVLFQPNLLEVLMNLEELDVEDCYSLEAVFDLNDEFAKEIVVQNSSQLKKLKLSNLPNLKHVWKDDPHYTIRFENLIDISVEECESLTSLFPLSVARDMMQLQSLQVSQCGIQEIVGKEEGTNEMVKFVFPHLTFIKLLNLQELEAFYVGVHSLHCKSLKTINFCGCPKIQLFKAEPLRYKENSVNDELNISTSQPLFVLEEVRVALNIILALNIYAQI
;
A
#
# COMPACT_ATOMS: atom_id res chain seq x y z
N MET A 1 -33.50 -1.75 17.81
CA MET A 1 -32.67 -0.90 18.69
C MET A 1 -31.97 0.08 17.78
N GLY A 2 -32.10 1.39 18.00
CA GLY A 2 -31.48 2.41 17.13
C GLY A 2 -29.95 2.44 17.27
N ILE A 3 -29.27 2.94 16.24
CA ILE A 3 -27.81 3.02 16.04
C ILE A 3 -27.11 3.96 17.06
N VAL A 4 -27.86 4.54 17.99
CA VAL A 4 -27.42 5.51 19.00
C VAL A 4 -26.24 5.03 19.86
N GLY A 5 -25.96 3.71 19.90
CA GLY A 5 -24.89 3.13 20.70
C GLY A 5 -23.46 3.29 20.17
N PHE A 6 -23.24 3.34 18.85
CA PHE A 6 -21.87 3.24 18.29
C PHE A 6 -21.15 4.58 18.12
N GLY A 7 -21.86 5.71 18.20
CA GLY A 7 -21.27 7.04 17.97
C GLY A 7 -20.18 7.44 18.97
N SER A 8 -20.09 6.76 20.13
CA SER A 8 -19.05 6.96 21.15
C SER A 8 -17.90 5.95 21.07
N PHE A 9 -18.01 4.91 20.25
CA PHE A 9 -16.99 3.86 20.16
C PHE A 9 -15.74 4.44 19.51
N LYS A 10 -14.60 4.32 20.20
CA LYS A 10 -13.28 4.66 19.64
C LYS A 10 -12.59 3.46 19.02
N HIS A 11 -12.92 2.27 19.51
CA HIS A 11 -12.41 1.00 19.05
C HIS A 11 -13.60 0.08 18.75
N LEU A 12 -13.61 -0.53 17.59
CA LEU A 12 -14.67 -1.45 17.17
C LEU A 12 -14.04 -2.69 16.53
N LYS A 13 -14.42 -3.87 17.01
CA LYS A 13 -14.07 -5.14 16.38
C LYS A 13 -15.31 -5.74 15.73
N LEU A 14 -15.37 -5.75 14.40
CA LEU A 14 -16.60 -6.11 13.66
C LEU A 14 -17.08 -7.53 13.94
N SER A 15 -16.17 -8.48 14.16
CA SER A 15 -16.52 -9.87 14.45
C SER A 15 -17.31 -10.06 15.74
N GLU A 16 -17.26 -9.09 16.67
CA GLU A 16 -18.02 -9.12 17.93
C GLU A 16 -19.47 -8.64 17.77
N TYR A 17 -19.80 -8.04 16.62
CA TYR A 17 -21.10 -7.44 16.33
C TYR A 17 -21.63 -7.88 14.96
N PRO A 18 -21.94 -9.18 14.76
CA PRO A 18 -22.44 -9.69 13.48
C PRO A 18 -23.73 -9.02 13.01
N GLU A 19 -24.53 -8.48 13.93
CA GLU A 19 -25.72 -7.67 13.64
C GLU A 19 -25.41 -6.36 12.91
N LEU A 20 -24.15 -5.90 12.91
CA LEU A 20 -23.73 -4.72 12.16
C LEU A 20 -23.73 -4.93 10.64
N LYS A 21 -23.88 -6.17 10.14
CA LYS A 21 -23.85 -6.45 8.70
C LYS A 21 -24.75 -5.53 7.89
N GLU A 22 -26.03 -5.46 8.25
CA GLU A 22 -27.03 -4.67 7.50
C GLU A 22 -26.75 -3.17 7.60
N PHE A 23 -26.14 -2.72 8.69
CA PHE A 23 -25.78 -1.33 8.90
C PHE A 23 -24.52 -0.94 8.14
N TRP A 24 -23.48 -1.78 8.18
CA TRP A 24 -22.18 -1.53 7.56
C TRP A 24 -22.30 -1.41 6.03
N TYR A 25 -23.10 -2.28 5.42
CA TYR A 25 -23.36 -2.29 3.97
C TYR A 25 -24.67 -1.59 3.56
N GLY A 26 -25.39 -1.02 4.53
CA GLY A 26 -26.65 -0.33 4.31
C GLY A 26 -26.52 1.18 4.35
N GLN A 27 -27.66 1.85 4.48
CA GLN A 27 -27.71 3.28 4.69
C GLN A 27 -27.31 3.58 6.14
N LEU A 28 -26.14 4.18 6.32
CA LEU A 28 -25.64 4.61 7.61
C LEU A 28 -26.28 5.93 8.03
N GLU A 29 -26.71 6.00 9.29
CA GLU A 29 -27.06 7.27 9.90
C GLU A 29 -25.81 8.16 10.00
N HIS A 30 -25.93 9.43 9.63
CA HIS A 30 -24.85 10.41 9.76
C HIS A 30 -24.32 10.40 11.20
N ASN A 31 -22.99 10.41 11.37
CA ASN A 31 -22.30 10.28 12.66
C ASN A 31 -22.42 8.92 13.40
N ALA A 32 -22.94 7.85 12.79
CA ALA A 32 -23.06 6.53 13.44
C ALA A 32 -21.74 6.06 14.08
N PHE A 33 -20.60 6.38 13.46
CA PHE A 33 -19.26 6.03 13.94
C PHE A 33 -18.34 7.25 14.10
N LYS A 34 -18.90 8.44 14.42
CA LYS A 34 -18.13 9.71 14.44
C LYS A 34 -16.88 9.72 15.34
N SER A 35 -16.86 8.88 16.39
CA SER A 35 -15.73 8.82 17.34
C SER A 35 -14.77 7.67 17.04
N LEU A 36 -15.03 6.87 16.00
CA LEU A 36 -14.28 5.64 15.73
C LEU A 36 -12.88 5.98 15.22
N LYS A 37 -11.87 5.44 15.91
CA LYS A 37 -10.45 5.66 15.64
C LYS A 37 -9.73 4.37 15.24
N HIS A 38 -10.17 3.23 15.76
CA HIS A 38 -9.53 1.94 15.54
C HIS A 38 -10.57 0.91 15.11
N LEU A 39 -10.40 0.32 13.94
CA LEU A 39 -11.28 -0.71 13.41
C LEU A 39 -10.49 -2.02 13.27
N VAL A 40 -11.01 -3.08 13.88
CA VAL A 40 -10.46 -4.42 13.80
C VAL A 40 -11.44 -5.34 13.07
N VAL A 41 -10.98 -5.99 12.02
CA VAL A 41 -11.77 -6.87 11.16
C VAL A 41 -11.06 -8.21 11.08
N HIS A 42 -11.24 -9.03 12.11
CA HIS A 42 -10.58 -10.34 12.23
C HIS A 42 -11.61 -11.45 12.09
N LYS A 43 -11.43 -12.39 11.15
CA LYS A 43 -12.34 -13.53 10.96
C LYS A 43 -13.82 -13.09 10.86
N CYS A 44 -14.07 -11.98 10.15
CA CYS A 44 -15.38 -11.36 10.11
C CYS A 44 -16.32 -12.11 9.14
N GLY A 45 -17.14 -13.02 9.67
CA GLY A 45 -17.96 -13.93 8.87
C GLY A 45 -19.09 -13.29 8.06
N PHE A 46 -19.39 -12.00 8.28
CA PHE A 46 -20.40 -11.30 7.48
C PHE A 46 -19.81 -10.40 6.38
N LEU A 47 -18.49 -10.27 6.32
CA LEU A 47 -17.80 -9.40 5.39
C LEU A 47 -18.12 -9.79 3.95
N SER A 48 -18.39 -8.80 3.11
CA SER A 48 -18.53 -8.97 1.65
C SER A 48 -17.13 -9.05 1.00
N ASP A 49 -17.13 -9.05 -0.32
CA ASP A 49 -15.98 -8.83 -1.19
C ASP A 49 -15.30 -7.46 -1.03
N VAL A 50 -16.00 -6.45 -0.51
CA VAL A 50 -15.45 -5.10 -0.26
C VAL A 50 -15.66 -4.68 1.19
N LEU A 51 -14.67 -4.06 1.85
CA LEU A 51 -14.81 -3.58 3.24
C LEU A 51 -15.35 -2.14 3.35
N PHE A 52 -14.81 -1.20 2.58
CA PHE A 52 -15.20 0.21 2.58
C PHE A 52 -15.80 0.61 1.24
N GLN A 53 -17.05 1.07 1.30
CA GLN A 53 -17.83 1.61 0.19
C GLN A 53 -18.09 3.12 0.40
N PRO A 54 -18.63 3.87 -0.59
CA PRO A 54 -18.82 5.31 -0.46
C PRO A 54 -19.68 5.75 0.74
N ASN A 55 -20.63 4.91 1.19
CA ASN A 55 -21.42 5.14 2.41
C ASN A 55 -20.58 5.22 3.70
N LEU A 56 -19.35 4.71 3.69
CA LEU A 56 -18.44 4.67 4.82
C LEU A 56 -17.37 5.78 4.78
N LEU A 57 -17.46 6.75 3.88
CA LEU A 57 -16.49 7.85 3.75
C LEU A 57 -16.32 8.63 5.06
N GLU A 58 -17.41 8.95 5.77
CA GLU A 58 -17.35 9.63 7.08
C GLU A 58 -16.56 8.83 8.12
N VAL A 59 -16.59 7.50 8.04
CA VAL A 59 -15.81 6.63 8.94
C VAL A 59 -14.32 6.80 8.65
N LEU A 60 -13.92 6.79 7.37
CA LEU A 60 -12.53 6.96 6.94
C LEU A 60 -11.96 8.35 7.27
N MET A 61 -12.81 9.36 7.33
CA MET A 61 -12.43 10.72 7.77
C MET A 61 -12.17 10.83 9.27
N ASN A 62 -12.46 9.78 10.05
CA ASN A 62 -12.22 9.76 11.50
C ASN A 62 -11.23 8.67 11.92
N LEU A 63 -11.22 7.55 11.18
CA LEU A 63 -10.43 6.36 11.47
C LEU A 63 -8.93 6.63 11.39
N GLU A 64 -8.18 6.16 12.38
CA GLU A 64 -6.73 6.31 12.48
C GLU A 64 -5.99 4.99 12.29
N GLU A 65 -6.60 3.86 12.63
CA GLU A 65 -5.99 2.53 12.47
C GLU A 65 -7.00 1.52 11.94
N LEU A 66 -6.56 0.73 10.95
CA LEU A 66 -7.30 -0.38 10.37
C LEU A 66 -6.45 -1.65 10.44
N ASP A 67 -6.98 -2.69 11.08
CA ASP A 67 -6.36 -4.01 11.19
C ASP A 67 -7.33 -5.08 10.65
N VAL A 68 -7.00 -5.67 9.50
CA VAL A 68 -7.81 -6.68 8.82
C VAL A 68 -7.01 -7.99 8.76
N GLU A 69 -7.59 -9.07 9.28
CA GLU A 69 -6.92 -10.35 9.42
C GLU A 69 -7.88 -11.51 9.16
N ASP A 70 -7.41 -12.57 8.49
CA ASP A 70 -8.16 -13.82 8.29
C ASP A 70 -9.56 -13.62 7.66
N CYS A 71 -9.69 -12.68 6.72
CA CYS A 71 -10.92 -12.37 6.02
C CYS A 71 -10.90 -12.90 4.58
N TYR A 72 -11.13 -14.21 4.44
CA TYR A 72 -10.95 -14.95 3.19
C TYR A 72 -11.89 -14.54 2.04
N SER A 73 -13.03 -13.90 2.31
CA SER A 73 -13.95 -13.44 1.25
C SER A 73 -13.58 -12.07 0.67
N LEU A 74 -12.67 -11.33 1.31
CA LEU A 74 -12.38 -9.95 0.95
C LEU A 74 -11.56 -9.88 -0.35
N GLU A 75 -12.09 -9.19 -1.37
CA GLU A 75 -11.40 -8.93 -2.64
C GLU A 75 -10.82 -7.52 -2.72
N ALA A 76 -11.44 -6.53 -2.06
CA ALA A 76 -10.92 -5.17 -1.97
C ALA A 76 -11.12 -4.51 -0.59
N VAL A 77 -10.15 -3.72 -0.13
CA VAL A 77 -10.32 -2.96 1.13
C VAL A 77 -11.17 -1.70 0.89
N PHE A 78 -10.81 -0.89 -0.12
CA PHE A 78 -11.47 0.36 -0.45
C PHE A 78 -12.03 0.33 -1.88
N ASP A 79 -13.34 0.47 -2.02
CA ASP A 79 -14.05 0.76 -3.27
C ASP A 79 -14.82 2.06 -3.06
N LEU A 80 -14.16 3.19 -3.31
CA LEU A 80 -14.65 4.53 -2.97
C LEU A 80 -15.08 5.32 -4.22
N ASN A 81 -15.26 4.62 -5.34
CA ASN A 81 -15.74 5.23 -6.55
C ASN A 81 -17.23 5.53 -6.43
N ASP A 82 -17.56 6.81 -6.37
CA ASP A 82 -18.93 7.30 -6.47
C ASP A 82 -19.08 8.04 -7.82
N GLU A 83 -19.92 7.50 -8.70
CA GLU A 83 -20.20 8.10 -10.00
C GLU A 83 -20.74 9.54 -9.86
N PHE A 84 -21.43 9.86 -8.76
CA PHE A 84 -21.98 11.19 -8.48
C PHE A 84 -20.94 12.16 -7.92
N ALA A 85 -19.89 11.67 -7.24
CA ALA A 85 -18.80 12.52 -6.73
C ALA A 85 -17.91 13.08 -7.86
N LYS A 86 -18.02 12.55 -9.09
CA LYS A 86 -17.27 13.06 -10.25
C LYS A 86 -17.71 14.48 -10.67
N GLU A 87 -18.94 14.89 -10.36
CA GLU A 87 -19.46 16.23 -10.71
C GLU A 87 -19.11 17.32 -9.70
N ILE A 88 -18.80 16.94 -8.44
CA ILE A 88 -18.39 17.86 -7.38
C ILE A 88 -17.12 17.32 -6.74
N VAL A 89 -15.97 17.93 -7.07
CA VAL A 89 -14.68 17.58 -6.47
C VAL A 89 -14.70 17.98 -4.98
N VAL A 90 -15.08 17.04 -4.11
CA VAL A 90 -14.93 17.17 -2.66
C VAL A 90 -13.71 16.36 -2.25
N GLN A 91 -12.55 17.02 -2.16
CA GLN A 91 -11.34 16.36 -1.68
C GLN A 91 -11.38 16.22 -0.15
N ASN A 92 -11.82 15.05 0.31
CA ASN A 92 -11.68 14.66 1.71
C ASN A 92 -10.27 14.15 2.00
N SER A 93 -9.88 14.17 3.28
CA SER A 93 -8.62 13.58 3.74
C SER A 93 -8.90 12.54 4.82
N SER A 94 -8.41 11.32 4.60
CA SER A 94 -8.49 10.25 5.58
C SER A 94 -7.56 10.57 6.76
N GLN A 95 -8.00 10.22 7.96
CA GLN A 95 -7.16 10.30 9.17
C GLN A 95 -6.35 9.03 9.40
N LEU A 96 -6.39 8.08 8.46
CA LEU A 96 -5.77 6.77 8.59
C LEU A 96 -4.25 6.92 8.65
N LYS A 97 -3.68 6.44 9.75
CA LYS A 97 -2.24 6.46 10.06
C LYS A 97 -1.63 5.07 9.93
N LYS A 98 -2.39 4.02 10.27
CA LYS A 98 -1.90 2.64 10.23
C LYS A 98 -2.84 1.74 9.45
N LEU A 99 -2.27 0.96 8.55
CA LEU A 99 -2.96 -0.04 7.78
C LEU A 99 -2.25 -1.39 7.94
N LYS A 100 -2.91 -2.34 8.60
CA LYS A 100 -2.43 -3.73 8.74
C LYS A 100 -3.40 -4.67 8.02
N LEU A 101 -2.86 -5.42 7.07
CA LEU A 101 -3.59 -6.42 6.28
C LEU A 101 -2.81 -7.74 6.39
N SER A 102 -3.46 -8.80 6.86
CA SER A 102 -2.78 -10.08 7.12
C SER A 102 -3.64 -11.28 6.74
N ASN A 103 -3.06 -12.25 6.04
CA ASN A 103 -3.72 -13.49 5.67
C ASN A 103 -5.07 -13.26 4.94
N LEU A 104 -4.99 -12.56 3.80
CA LEU A 104 -6.13 -12.21 2.95
C LEU A 104 -5.91 -12.81 1.54
N PRO A 105 -6.06 -14.12 1.36
CA PRO A 105 -5.63 -14.82 0.15
C PRO A 105 -6.38 -14.39 -1.11
N ASN A 106 -7.63 -13.92 -0.99
CA ASN A 106 -8.44 -13.44 -2.12
C ASN A 106 -8.37 -11.92 -2.33
N LEU A 107 -7.59 -11.18 -1.52
CA LEU A 107 -7.48 -9.74 -1.67
C LEU A 107 -6.74 -9.40 -2.96
N LYS A 108 -7.44 -8.80 -3.91
CA LYS A 108 -6.90 -8.37 -5.22
C LYS A 108 -6.42 -6.92 -5.18
N HIS A 109 -7.08 -6.09 -4.38
CA HIS A 109 -6.85 -4.65 -4.35
C HIS A 109 -6.90 -4.08 -2.93
N VAL A 110 -5.92 -3.28 -2.51
CA VAL A 110 -6.14 -2.43 -1.32
C VAL A 110 -7.09 -1.29 -1.69
N TRP A 111 -6.82 -0.60 -2.78
CA TRP A 111 -7.75 0.33 -3.42
C TRP A 111 -8.17 -0.25 -4.77
N LYS A 112 -9.47 -0.51 -4.94
CA LYS A 112 -10.02 -1.11 -6.16
C LYS A 112 -9.81 -0.20 -7.38
N ASP A 113 -9.93 1.09 -7.16
CA ASP A 113 -9.70 2.15 -8.14
C ASP A 113 -8.93 3.31 -7.48
N ASP A 114 -8.37 4.22 -8.30
CA ASP A 114 -7.65 5.38 -7.78
C ASP A 114 -8.62 6.38 -7.11
N PRO A 115 -8.48 6.64 -5.79
CA PRO A 115 -9.42 7.46 -5.02
C PRO A 115 -9.17 8.97 -5.14
N HIS A 116 -8.31 9.43 -6.05
CA HIS A 116 -7.82 10.83 -6.11
C HIS A 116 -8.91 11.90 -5.99
N TYR A 117 -10.08 11.65 -6.61
CA TYR A 117 -11.20 12.59 -6.63
C TYR A 117 -12.16 12.45 -5.44
N THR A 118 -12.02 11.39 -4.63
CA THR A 118 -12.90 11.10 -3.49
C THR A 118 -12.23 11.38 -2.15
N ILE A 119 -11.04 10.83 -1.91
CA ILE A 119 -10.35 10.93 -0.62
C ILE A 119 -8.84 10.73 -0.76
N ARG A 120 -8.06 11.53 -0.01
CA ARG A 120 -6.60 11.42 0.07
C ARG A 120 -6.16 10.64 1.31
N PHE A 121 -5.07 9.89 1.21
CA PHE A 121 -4.49 9.08 2.29
C PHE A 121 -3.13 9.64 2.75
N GLU A 122 -3.01 10.97 2.82
CA GLU A 122 -1.76 11.69 3.11
C GLU A 122 -1.20 11.46 4.53
N ASN A 123 -2.04 10.98 5.45
CA ASN A 123 -1.71 10.77 6.86
C ASN A 123 -1.16 9.36 7.18
N LEU A 124 -1.01 8.48 6.20
CA LEU A 124 -0.46 7.13 6.41
C LEU A 124 0.99 7.21 6.88
N ILE A 125 1.28 6.51 7.99
CA ILE A 125 2.57 6.46 8.66
C ILE A 125 3.15 5.04 8.60
N ASP A 126 2.34 4.02 8.86
CA ASP A 126 2.77 2.62 8.91
C ASP A 126 1.83 1.74 8.09
N ILE A 127 2.43 0.95 7.21
CA ILE A 127 1.71 0.03 6.33
C ILE A 127 2.38 -1.34 6.45
N SER A 128 1.58 -2.34 6.80
CA SER A 128 2.01 -3.74 6.91
C SER A 128 1.04 -4.64 6.17
N VAL A 129 1.54 -5.34 5.16
CA VAL A 129 0.76 -6.30 4.36
C VAL A 129 1.48 -7.64 4.35
N GLU A 130 0.82 -8.68 4.84
CA GLU A 130 1.38 -10.01 4.99
C GLU A 130 0.41 -11.07 4.47
N GLU A 131 0.91 -12.10 3.78
CA GLU A 131 0.11 -13.27 3.37
C GLU A 131 -1.13 -12.90 2.53
N CYS A 132 -0.96 -12.00 1.56
CA CYS A 132 -2.01 -11.56 0.62
C CYS A 132 -1.65 -12.02 -0.80
N GLU A 133 -1.89 -13.31 -1.10
CA GLU A 133 -1.39 -13.97 -2.32
C GLU A 133 -2.00 -13.43 -3.62
N SER A 134 -3.26 -13.01 -3.62
CA SER A 134 -3.92 -12.46 -4.83
C SER A 134 -3.61 -10.97 -5.09
N LEU A 135 -2.90 -10.30 -4.19
CA LEU A 135 -2.66 -8.85 -4.30
C LEU A 135 -1.54 -8.57 -5.29
N THR A 136 -1.85 -7.93 -6.41
CA THR A 136 -0.87 -7.69 -7.50
C THR A 136 -0.12 -6.37 -7.39
N SER A 137 -0.73 -5.36 -6.77
CA SER A 137 -0.12 -4.04 -6.54
C SER A 137 -0.58 -3.47 -5.20
N LEU A 138 0.27 -2.68 -4.54
CA LEU A 138 -0.08 -2.14 -3.22
C LEU A 138 -0.82 -0.79 -3.30
N PHE A 139 -0.36 0.14 -4.14
CA PHE A 139 -0.88 1.50 -4.22
C PHE A 139 -1.31 1.90 -5.63
N PRO A 140 -2.44 2.60 -5.80
CA PRO A 140 -2.64 3.48 -6.95
C PRO A 140 -1.61 4.61 -6.97
N LEU A 141 -1.42 5.21 -8.16
CA LEU A 141 -0.42 6.25 -8.37
C LEU A 141 -0.68 7.49 -7.49
N SER A 142 -1.93 7.96 -7.38
CA SER A 142 -2.25 9.16 -6.59
C SER A 142 -1.97 8.96 -5.11
N VAL A 143 -2.35 7.79 -4.57
CA VAL A 143 -2.14 7.42 -3.17
C VAL A 143 -0.65 7.41 -2.87
N ALA A 144 0.16 6.78 -3.72
CA ALA A 144 1.61 6.74 -3.57
C ALA A 144 2.26 8.14 -3.56
N ARG A 145 1.72 9.10 -4.32
CA ARG A 145 2.25 10.47 -4.39
C ARG A 145 1.92 11.33 -3.17
N ASP A 146 0.80 11.06 -2.51
CA ASP A 146 0.32 11.87 -1.38
C ASP A 146 0.87 11.40 -0.01
N MET A 147 1.46 10.20 0.08
CA MET A 147 1.96 9.57 1.32
C MET A 147 3.26 10.20 1.88
N MET A 148 3.27 11.51 2.10
CA MET A 148 4.43 12.25 2.60
C MET A 148 4.78 11.93 4.06
N GLN A 149 3.83 11.38 4.84
CA GLN A 149 4.01 11.02 6.25
C GLN A 149 4.50 9.58 6.47
N LEU A 150 4.65 8.79 5.41
CA LEU A 150 5.01 7.37 5.51
C LEU A 150 6.38 7.21 6.18
N GLN A 151 6.44 6.38 7.23
CA GLN A 151 7.65 6.08 7.99
C GLN A 151 8.09 4.63 7.85
N SER A 152 7.14 3.72 7.63
CA SER A 152 7.34 2.27 7.64
C SER A 152 6.47 1.60 6.59
N LEU A 153 7.12 0.85 5.69
CA LEU A 153 6.48 0.04 4.66
C LEU A 153 6.94 -1.41 4.80
N GLN A 154 6.02 -2.32 5.07
CA GLN A 154 6.30 -3.74 5.27
C GLN A 154 5.40 -4.58 4.39
N VAL A 155 5.99 -5.42 3.55
CA VAL A 155 5.29 -6.34 2.68
C VAL A 155 5.97 -7.71 2.75
N SER A 156 5.22 -8.75 3.12
CA SER A 156 5.74 -10.12 3.18
C SER A 156 4.78 -11.14 2.58
N GLN A 157 5.31 -12.12 1.83
CA GLN A 157 4.53 -13.27 1.35
C GLN A 157 3.26 -12.87 0.57
N CYS A 158 3.36 -11.89 -0.32
CA CYS A 158 2.24 -11.42 -1.16
C CYS A 158 2.55 -11.66 -2.65
N GLY A 159 1.51 -11.73 -3.49
CA GLY A 159 1.62 -11.88 -4.95
C GLY A 159 1.95 -10.58 -5.70
N ILE A 160 2.52 -9.59 -5.00
CA ILE A 160 2.72 -8.25 -5.54
C ILE A 160 3.78 -8.27 -6.64
N GLN A 161 3.41 -7.77 -7.82
CA GLN A 161 4.29 -7.59 -8.98
C GLN A 161 4.96 -6.21 -8.97
N GLU A 162 4.24 -5.20 -8.50
CA GLU A 162 4.72 -3.83 -8.39
C GLU A 162 4.19 -3.14 -7.13
N ILE A 163 5.01 -2.31 -6.48
CA ILE A 163 4.56 -1.60 -5.26
C ILE A 163 3.48 -0.57 -5.60
N VAL A 164 3.67 0.18 -6.68
CA VAL A 164 2.74 1.19 -7.18
C VAL A 164 2.22 0.74 -8.54
N GLY A 165 0.91 0.57 -8.65
CA GLY A 165 0.21 0.21 -9.88
C GLY A 165 0.33 1.31 -10.94
N LYS A 166 0.47 0.91 -12.19
CA LYS A 166 0.54 1.84 -13.33
C LYS A 166 -0.85 2.34 -13.73
N GLU A 167 -1.00 3.66 -13.90
CA GLU A 167 -2.14 4.26 -14.60
C GLU A 167 -1.82 4.41 -16.11
N GLU A 168 -2.79 4.07 -16.96
CA GLU A 168 -2.65 4.25 -18.41
C GLU A 168 -2.44 5.73 -18.77
N GLY A 169 -1.47 6.03 -19.65
CA GLY A 169 -1.34 7.35 -20.30
C GLY A 169 -0.18 8.24 -19.84
N THR A 170 0.64 7.86 -18.86
CA THR A 170 1.81 8.66 -18.46
C THR A 170 3.12 8.09 -19.03
N ASN A 171 3.68 8.77 -20.05
CA ASN A 171 5.06 8.55 -20.52
C ASN A 171 6.07 9.47 -19.82
N GLU A 172 5.62 10.24 -18.84
CA GLU A 172 6.43 11.19 -18.09
C GLU A 172 7.18 10.49 -16.95
N MET A 173 8.33 11.06 -16.56
CA MET A 173 9.05 10.62 -15.37
C MET A 173 8.20 10.90 -14.13
N VAL A 174 7.81 9.83 -13.43
CA VAL A 174 7.06 9.93 -12.18
C VAL A 174 8.01 10.15 -11.00
N LYS A 175 7.69 11.09 -10.11
CA LYS A 175 8.50 11.36 -8.92
C LYS A 175 7.76 10.96 -7.66
N PHE A 176 8.35 10.02 -6.91
CA PHE A 176 7.93 9.63 -5.57
C PHE A 176 8.86 10.26 -4.53
N VAL A 177 8.28 10.82 -3.47
CA VAL A 177 9.03 11.49 -2.39
C VAL A 177 8.49 11.00 -1.06
N PHE A 178 9.30 10.27 -0.31
CA PHE A 178 8.96 9.79 1.03
C PHE A 178 9.95 10.38 2.04
N PRO A 179 9.75 11.63 2.49
CA PRO A 179 10.74 12.36 3.29
C PRO A 179 10.95 11.74 4.67
N HIS A 180 9.95 11.04 5.20
CA HIS A 180 9.97 10.45 6.54
C HIS A 180 10.13 8.92 6.54
N LEU A 181 10.24 8.28 5.38
CA LEU A 181 10.33 6.82 5.31
C LEU A 181 11.68 6.39 5.86
N THR A 182 11.65 5.62 6.96
CA THR A 182 12.84 5.16 7.69
C THR A 182 13.06 3.66 7.57
N PHE A 183 11.99 2.89 7.33
CA PHE A 183 12.01 1.43 7.33
C PHE A 183 11.25 0.86 6.13
N ILE A 184 11.92 0.03 5.36
CA ILE A 184 11.31 -0.78 4.31
C ILE A 184 11.60 -2.25 4.62
N LYS A 185 10.58 -3.10 4.56
CA LYS A 185 10.71 -4.56 4.66
C LYS A 185 9.96 -5.20 3.49
N LEU A 186 10.69 -5.94 2.65
CA LEU A 186 10.16 -6.68 1.51
C LEU A 186 10.66 -8.12 1.60
N LEU A 187 9.82 -9.05 2.03
CA LEU A 187 10.22 -10.45 2.26
C LEU A 187 9.40 -11.43 1.43
N ASN A 188 10.08 -12.40 0.81
CA ASN A 188 9.46 -13.53 0.13
C ASN A 188 8.44 -13.13 -0.96
N LEU A 189 8.71 -12.04 -1.69
CA LEU A 189 7.84 -11.54 -2.76
C LEU A 189 8.30 -12.14 -4.10
N GLN A 190 7.72 -13.29 -4.47
CA GLN A 190 8.17 -14.06 -5.64
C GLN A 190 7.90 -13.35 -6.97
N GLU A 191 6.85 -12.55 -7.02
CA GLU A 191 6.39 -11.89 -8.24
C GLU A 191 6.88 -10.45 -8.38
N LEU A 192 7.50 -9.87 -7.34
CA LEU A 192 7.87 -8.45 -7.32
C LEU A 192 8.97 -8.17 -8.34
N GLU A 193 8.66 -7.35 -9.34
CA GLU A 193 9.53 -7.02 -10.49
C GLU A 193 9.94 -5.55 -10.50
N ALA A 194 9.14 -4.65 -9.91
CA ALA A 194 9.41 -3.22 -9.92
C ALA A 194 8.81 -2.49 -8.71
N PHE A 195 9.28 -1.27 -8.44
CA PHE A 195 8.53 -0.33 -7.60
C PHE A 195 7.30 0.20 -8.34
N TYR A 196 7.50 0.55 -9.61
CA TYR A 196 6.52 1.16 -10.51
C TYR A 196 6.91 0.79 -11.94
N VAL A 197 5.96 0.31 -12.75
CA VAL A 197 6.21 -0.01 -14.17
C VAL A 197 6.22 1.27 -15.01
N GLY A 198 7.40 1.91 -15.07
CA GLY A 198 7.65 3.12 -15.84
C GLY A 198 8.92 3.84 -15.38
N VAL A 199 9.24 4.95 -16.06
CA VAL A 199 10.37 5.80 -15.65
C VAL A 199 9.97 6.55 -14.40
N HIS A 200 10.68 6.31 -13.29
CA HIS A 200 10.40 6.97 -12.03
C HIS A 200 11.67 7.37 -11.27
N SER A 201 11.49 8.23 -10.26
CA SER A 201 12.52 8.55 -9.27
C SER A 201 11.94 8.40 -7.87
N LEU A 202 12.73 7.82 -6.96
CA LEU A 202 12.33 7.52 -5.60
C LEU A 202 13.24 8.25 -4.62
N HIS A 203 12.71 9.25 -3.90
CA HIS A 203 13.51 10.02 -2.94
C HIS A 203 13.11 9.71 -1.50
N CYS A 204 13.94 8.94 -0.79
CA CYS A 204 13.72 8.51 0.60
C CYS A 204 14.84 9.03 1.54
N LYS A 205 14.87 10.35 1.79
CA LYS A 205 16.00 11.00 2.50
C LYS A 205 16.26 10.52 3.93
N SER A 206 15.24 9.96 4.59
CA SER A 206 15.32 9.51 5.99
C SER A 206 15.48 7.99 6.10
N LEU A 207 15.68 7.27 4.99
CA LEU A 207 15.72 5.82 4.97
C LEU A 207 16.92 5.30 5.76
N LYS A 208 16.64 4.54 6.82
CA LYS A 208 17.66 3.96 7.71
C LYS A 208 17.83 2.49 7.44
N THR A 209 16.72 1.79 7.17
CA THR A 209 16.68 0.34 7.15
C THR A 209 15.90 -0.20 5.96
N ILE A 210 16.53 -1.17 5.27
CA ILE A 210 15.90 -1.96 4.21
C ILE A 210 16.13 -3.44 4.53
N ASN A 211 15.08 -4.14 4.93
CA ASN A 211 15.09 -5.58 5.09
C ASN A 211 14.55 -6.23 3.82
N PHE A 212 15.42 -6.94 3.11
CA PHE A 212 15.05 -7.56 1.84
C PHE A 212 15.58 -8.99 1.77
N CYS A 213 14.69 -9.96 1.55
CA CYS A 213 15.08 -11.36 1.44
C CYS A 213 14.03 -12.12 0.63
N GLY A 214 14.44 -13.03 -0.24
CA GLY A 214 13.50 -13.92 -0.94
C GLY A 214 12.65 -13.25 -2.04
N CYS A 215 13.13 -12.18 -2.67
CA CYS A 215 12.44 -11.54 -3.80
C CYS A 215 13.33 -11.64 -5.07
N PRO A 216 13.24 -12.73 -5.84
CA PRO A 216 14.23 -13.08 -6.87
C PRO A 216 14.13 -12.23 -8.15
N LYS A 217 12.97 -11.61 -8.43
CA LYS A 217 12.72 -10.91 -9.70
C LYS A 217 13.09 -9.42 -9.69
N ILE A 218 13.01 -8.74 -8.54
CA ILE A 218 13.29 -7.30 -8.45
C ILE A 218 14.79 -7.03 -8.36
N GLN A 219 15.26 -6.10 -9.20
CA GLN A 219 16.61 -5.56 -9.10
C GLN A 219 16.62 -4.37 -8.15
N LEU A 220 17.11 -4.57 -6.92
CA LEU A 220 17.17 -3.49 -5.93
C LEU A 220 18.15 -2.36 -6.28
N PHE A 221 19.32 -2.74 -6.80
CA PHE A 221 20.44 -1.83 -7.01
C PHE A 221 20.93 -1.92 -8.45
N LYS A 222 21.21 -0.76 -9.06
CA LYS A 222 22.03 -0.73 -10.27
C LYS A 222 23.49 -0.96 -9.87
N ALA A 223 24.09 -2.06 -10.29
CA ALA A 223 25.55 -2.16 -10.29
C ALA A 223 26.09 -1.16 -11.32
N GLU A 224 27.06 -0.32 -10.94
CA GLU A 224 27.82 0.42 -11.95
C GLU A 224 28.52 -0.60 -12.86
N PRO A 225 28.47 -0.43 -14.19
CA PRO A 225 29.28 -1.26 -15.05
C PRO A 225 30.76 -1.03 -14.69
N LEU A 226 31.45 -2.10 -14.30
CA LEU A 226 32.90 -2.09 -14.19
C LEU A 226 33.44 -1.56 -15.51
N ARG A 227 34.06 -0.37 -15.49
CA ARG A 227 34.70 0.21 -16.68
C ARG A 227 35.91 -0.62 -17.08
N TYR A 228 35.68 -1.76 -17.72
CA TYR A 228 36.67 -2.33 -18.61
C TYR A 228 36.54 -1.58 -19.93
N LYS A 229 37.58 -0.81 -20.26
CA LYS A 229 37.73 -0.25 -21.60
C LYS A 229 37.94 -1.43 -22.55
N GLU A 230 36.93 -1.77 -23.34
CA GLU A 230 37.16 -2.45 -24.61
C GLU A 230 36.09 -2.06 -25.63
N ASN A 231 36.57 -1.71 -26.80
CA ASN A 231 35.81 -1.23 -27.94
C ASN A 231 35.00 -2.39 -28.54
N SER A 232 33.70 -2.22 -28.77
CA SER A 232 33.07 -2.45 -30.09
C SER A 232 31.56 -2.20 -30.02
N VAL A 233 31.06 -1.72 -31.16
CA VAL A 233 29.71 -1.26 -31.43
C VAL A 233 28.83 -2.47 -31.79
N ASN A 234 27.64 -2.55 -31.20
CA ASN A 234 26.35 -2.79 -31.88
C ASN A 234 25.25 -2.94 -30.81
N ASP A 235 24.57 -1.84 -30.52
CA ASP A 235 23.41 -1.77 -29.64
C ASP A 235 22.15 -2.28 -30.36
N GLU A 236 21.66 -3.45 -29.95
CA GLU A 236 20.22 -3.73 -29.99
C GLU A 236 19.67 -3.42 -28.59
N LEU A 237 18.97 -2.28 -28.49
CA LEU A 237 18.30 -1.80 -27.28
C LEU A 237 17.15 -2.73 -26.90
N ASN A 238 17.46 -3.76 -26.12
CA ASN A 238 16.47 -4.48 -25.34
C ASN A 238 16.09 -3.57 -24.16
N ILE A 239 15.11 -2.69 -24.36
CA ILE A 239 14.61 -1.76 -23.33
C ILE A 239 13.84 -2.60 -22.30
N SER A 240 14.58 -3.16 -21.34
CA SER A 240 13.96 -3.68 -20.11
C SER A 240 13.27 -2.51 -19.41
N THR A 241 11.95 -2.58 -19.28
CA THR A 241 11.10 -1.53 -18.70
C THR A 241 11.15 -1.46 -17.17
N SER A 242 11.95 -2.30 -16.51
CA SER A 242 12.15 -2.29 -15.06
C SER A 242 13.42 -1.51 -14.69
N GLN A 243 13.23 -0.45 -13.91
CA GLN A 243 14.32 0.33 -13.31
C GLN A 243 14.65 -0.23 -11.91
N PRO A 244 15.92 -0.17 -11.48
CA PRO A 244 16.29 -0.59 -10.14
C PRO A 244 15.63 0.29 -9.07
N LEU A 245 15.24 -0.31 -7.95
CA LEU A 245 14.50 0.38 -6.88
C LEU A 245 15.26 1.57 -6.29
N PHE A 246 16.59 1.45 -6.13
CA PHE A 246 17.45 2.51 -5.60
C PHE A 246 18.71 2.72 -6.44
N VAL A 247 19.12 3.98 -6.57
CA VAL A 247 20.46 4.34 -7.06
C VAL A 247 21.43 4.37 -5.87
N LEU A 248 22.58 3.70 -5.98
CA LEU A 248 23.55 3.50 -4.87
C LEU A 248 23.97 4.78 -4.14
N GLU A 249 23.92 5.94 -4.79
CA GLU A 249 24.24 7.24 -4.17
C GLU A 249 23.25 7.65 -3.08
N GLU A 250 21.98 7.22 -3.17
CA GLU A 250 20.92 7.54 -2.19
C GLU A 250 20.97 6.63 -0.95
N VAL A 251 21.64 5.47 -1.04
CA VAL A 251 21.62 4.40 -0.04
C VAL A 251 22.90 4.34 0.81
N ARG A 252 23.88 5.23 0.58
CA ARG A 252 25.16 5.25 1.31
C ARG A 252 25.01 5.39 2.84
N VAL A 253 23.87 5.84 3.36
CA VAL A 253 23.60 5.95 4.81
C VAL A 253 22.89 4.71 5.37
N ALA A 254 22.12 3.96 4.57
CA ALA A 254 21.47 2.70 4.97
C ALA A 254 22.41 1.48 4.90
N LEU A 255 23.67 1.68 4.51
CA LEU A 255 24.72 0.68 4.29
C LEU A 255 25.03 -0.23 5.48
N ASN A 256 24.57 0.08 6.69
CA ASN A 256 24.73 -0.81 7.85
C ASN A 256 23.97 -2.15 7.70
N ILE A 257 23.06 -2.29 6.71
CA ILE A 257 22.23 -3.51 6.56
C ILE A 257 22.64 -4.40 5.38
N ILE A 258 23.31 -3.85 4.36
CA ILE A 258 23.81 -4.65 3.23
C ILE A 258 24.82 -5.73 3.71
N LEU A 259 25.59 -5.43 4.77
CA LEU A 259 26.56 -6.39 5.33
C LEU A 259 25.90 -7.58 6.05
N ALA A 260 24.66 -7.47 6.54
CA ALA A 260 24.00 -8.59 7.18
C ALA A 260 23.44 -9.61 6.17
N LEU A 261 22.96 -9.16 5.00
CA LEU A 261 22.31 -10.05 4.03
C LEU A 261 23.29 -10.77 3.09
N ASN A 262 24.45 -10.18 2.79
CA ASN A 262 25.47 -10.85 1.95
C ASN A 262 26.34 -11.88 2.71
N ILE A 263 26.35 -11.88 4.04
CA ILE A 263 27.11 -12.88 4.82
C ILE A 263 26.35 -14.21 4.94
N TYR A 264 25.01 -14.21 4.89
CA TYR A 264 24.20 -15.44 5.02
C TYR A 264 23.76 -16.07 3.69
N ALA A 265 24.02 -15.44 2.54
CA ALA A 265 23.69 -15.98 1.22
C ALA A 265 24.84 -16.80 0.57
N GLN A 266 25.98 -16.97 1.25
CA GLN A 266 27.13 -17.78 0.78
C GLN A 266 27.58 -18.87 1.77
N ILE A 267 26.71 -19.32 2.68
CA ILE A 267 26.97 -20.48 3.55
C ILE A 267 25.87 -21.51 3.33
#